data_AF-T0YCY4-F1
#
_entry.id   AF-T0YCY4-F1
#
_cell.length_a   1.000
_cell.length_b   1.000
_cell.length_c   1.000
_cell.angle_alpha   90.00
_cell.angle_beta   90.00
_cell.angle_gamma   90.00
#
_symmetry.space_group_name_H-M   'P 1'
#
loop_
_entity.id
_entity.type
_entity.pdbx_description
1 polymer ?
#
loop_
_entity_poly.entity_id
_entity_poly.type
_entity_poly.pdbx_seq_one_letter_code
_entity_poly.pdbx_strand_id
1 'polypeptide(L)'
;MYMTTQAIHENVHAWRARVAALLAVLLLAVLPTGAQAGTLKGMSYQALPGGKVDVTLQFDGAPPQPRIFTTNNPPRIAVDLDGTSLALAKRRLDVGSGATSSVTAVAAGGRTRIVVDLF
;
A
#
# COMPACT_ATOMS: atom_id res chain seq x y z
N MET A 1 21.29 -13.82 -64.04
CA MET A 1 21.73 -13.76 -62.63
C MET A 1 21.09 -12.54 -61.96
N TYR A 2 19.81 -12.63 -61.56
CA TYR A 2 19.08 -11.56 -60.85
C TYR A 2 17.98 -12.17 -59.97
N MET A 3 18.34 -12.91 -58.92
CA MET A 3 17.37 -13.45 -57.94
C MET A 3 17.89 -13.39 -56.49
N THR A 4 18.58 -12.32 -56.11
CA THR A 4 19.20 -12.26 -54.76
C THR A 4 18.88 -11.01 -53.94
N THR A 5 18.19 -10.00 -54.47
CA THR A 5 17.88 -8.78 -53.68
C THR A 5 16.55 -8.88 -52.93
N GLN A 6 15.53 -9.53 -53.49
CA GLN A 6 14.15 -9.50 -52.95
C GLN A 6 13.98 -10.32 -51.65
N ALA A 7 14.65 -11.47 -51.53
CA ALA A 7 14.59 -12.34 -50.35
C ALA A 7 15.27 -11.76 -49.09
N ILE A 8 16.24 -10.85 -49.27
CA ILE A 8 16.96 -10.22 -48.16
C ILE A 8 16.07 -9.17 -47.47
N HIS A 9 15.26 -8.44 -48.23
CA HIS A 9 14.34 -7.44 -47.69
C HIS A 9 13.20 -8.07 -46.87
N GLU A 10 12.60 -9.17 -47.34
CA GLU A 10 11.52 -9.88 -46.59
C GLU A 10 12.00 -10.39 -45.22
N ASN A 11 13.21 -10.96 -45.15
CA ASN A 11 13.79 -11.45 -43.90
C ASN A 11 14.08 -10.33 -42.89
N VAL A 12 14.47 -9.14 -43.35
CA VAL A 12 14.72 -7.99 -42.48
C VAL A 12 13.41 -7.45 -41.89
N HIS A 13 12.33 -7.40 -42.67
CA HIS A 13 11.02 -7.00 -42.14
C HIS A 13 10.47 -8.01 -41.14
N ALA A 14 10.60 -9.32 -41.42
CA ALA A 14 10.18 -10.38 -40.52
C ALA A 14 11.00 -10.40 -39.21
N TRP A 15 12.32 -10.17 -39.27
CA TRP A 15 13.18 -10.09 -38.10
C TRP A 15 12.85 -8.87 -37.23
N ARG A 16 12.65 -7.70 -37.85
CA ARG A 16 12.25 -6.47 -37.14
C ARG A 16 10.89 -6.62 -36.46
N ALA A 17 9.92 -7.27 -37.12
CA ALA A 17 8.61 -7.54 -36.54
C ALA A 17 8.70 -8.48 -35.31
N ARG A 18 9.53 -9.53 -35.39
CA ARG A 18 9.74 -10.46 -34.26
C ARG A 18 10.44 -9.80 -33.08
N VAL A 19 11.47 -9.00 -33.34
CA VAL A 19 12.17 -8.23 -32.29
C VAL A 19 11.22 -7.22 -31.65
N ALA A 20 10.44 -6.48 -32.45
CA ALA A 20 9.45 -5.54 -31.93
C ALA A 20 8.38 -6.24 -31.07
N ALA A 21 7.89 -7.41 -31.49
CA ALA A 21 6.93 -8.20 -30.72
C ALA A 21 7.52 -8.70 -29.40
N LEU A 22 8.76 -9.19 -29.39
CA LEU A 22 9.45 -9.62 -28.17
C LEU A 22 9.66 -8.45 -27.20
N LEU A 23 10.04 -7.27 -27.71
CA LEU A 23 10.19 -6.06 -26.89
C LEU A 23 8.85 -5.60 -26.32
N ALA A 24 7.77 -5.67 -27.08
CA ALA A 24 6.43 -5.34 -26.59
C ALA A 24 5.95 -6.30 -25.48
N VAL A 25 6.20 -7.61 -25.63
CA VAL A 25 5.91 -8.60 -24.58
C VAL A 25 6.74 -8.34 -23.33
N LEU A 26 8.03 -8.01 -23.48
CA LEU A 26 8.89 -7.67 -22.36
C LEU A 26 8.42 -6.41 -21.62
N LEU A 27 7.98 -5.38 -22.34
CA LEU A 27 7.42 -4.15 -21.76
C LEU A 27 6.13 -4.42 -20.97
N LEU A 28 5.26 -5.30 -21.47
CA LEU A 28 4.03 -5.69 -20.77
C LEU A 28 4.33 -6.51 -19.50
N ALA A 29 5.41 -7.29 -19.47
CA ALA A 29 5.80 -8.10 -18.33
C ALA A 29 6.33 -7.30 -17.12
N VAL A 30 6.67 -6.01 -17.31
CA VAL A 30 7.18 -5.12 -16.24
C VAL A 30 6.08 -4.16 -15.74
N LEU A 31 4.83 -4.31 -16.19
CA LEU A 31 3.75 -3.50 -15.66
C LEU A 31 3.56 -3.79 -14.16
N PRO A 32 3.59 -2.76 -13.29
CA PRO A 32 3.33 -2.96 -11.88
C PRO A 32 1.91 -3.49 -11.73
N THR A 33 1.78 -4.72 -11.21
CA THR A 33 0.51 -5.21 -10.72
C THR A 33 0.20 -4.42 -9.46
N GLY A 34 -0.73 -3.45 -9.57
CA GLY A 34 -1.10 -2.61 -8.44
C GLY A 34 -1.50 -3.50 -7.27
N ALA A 35 -0.67 -3.55 -6.23
CA ALA A 35 -1.03 -4.20 -4.98
C ALA A 35 -2.18 -3.41 -4.38
N GLN A 36 -3.39 -3.98 -4.43
CA GLN A 36 -4.52 -3.36 -3.76
C GLN A 36 -4.23 -3.31 -2.27
N ALA A 37 -4.30 -2.11 -1.69
CA ALA A 37 -4.06 -1.93 -0.26
C ALA A 37 -5.04 -2.81 0.53
N GLY A 38 -4.51 -3.54 1.51
CA GLY A 38 -5.30 -4.47 2.31
C GLY A 38 -6.43 -3.78 3.08
N THR A 39 -7.46 -4.54 3.42
CA THR A 39 -8.52 -4.11 4.32
C THR A 39 -8.05 -4.31 5.76
N LEU A 40 -8.21 -3.28 6.60
CA LEU A 40 -7.96 -3.37 8.03
C LEU A 40 -9.09 -4.17 8.70
N LYS A 41 -8.76 -5.35 9.24
CA LYS A 41 -9.66 -6.34 9.85
C LYS A 41 -9.56 -6.43 11.37
N GLY A 42 -8.43 -6.03 11.95
CA GLY A 42 -8.22 -6.06 13.38
C GLY A 42 -7.40 -4.88 13.88
N MET A 43 -7.70 -4.48 15.13
CA MET A 43 -6.84 -3.59 15.91
C MET A 43 -6.75 -4.13 17.33
N SER A 44 -5.54 -4.13 17.88
CA SER A 44 -5.27 -4.46 19.28
C SER A 44 -4.14 -3.59 19.82
N TYR A 45 -3.95 -3.61 21.13
CA TYR A 45 -2.81 -2.95 21.76
C TYR A 45 -2.23 -3.81 22.89
N GLN A 46 -0.96 -3.53 23.22
CA GLN A 46 -0.29 -4.06 24.39
C GLN A 46 0.46 -2.93 25.10
N ALA A 47 0.27 -2.82 26.42
CA ALA A 47 1.10 -1.96 27.24
C ALA A 47 2.44 -2.66 27.53
N LEU A 48 3.53 -1.92 27.39
CA LEU A 48 4.89 -2.41 27.56
C LEU A 48 5.61 -1.67 28.69
N PRO A 49 6.67 -2.26 29.28
CA PRO A 49 7.51 -1.59 30.26
C PRO A 49 8.04 -0.24 29.78
N GLY A 50 8.25 0.69 30.72
CA GLY A 50 8.73 2.03 30.40
C GLY A 50 7.66 2.95 29.78
N GLY A 51 6.38 2.65 29.95
CA GLY A 51 5.26 3.48 29.48
C GLY A 51 5.03 3.43 27.97
N LYS A 52 5.55 2.41 27.30
CA LYS A 52 5.34 2.18 25.86
C LYS A 52 4.00 1.51 25.61
N VAL A 53 3.44 1.76 24.44
CA VAL A 53 2.22 1.11 23.95
C VAL A 53 2.48 0.64 22.52
N ASP A 54 2.35 -0.66 22.30
CA ASP A 54 2.38 -1.24 20.97
C ASP A 54 0.95 -1.36 20.44
N VAL A 55 0.70 -0.77 19.28
CA VAL A 55 -0.59 -0.84 18.57
C VAL A 55 -0.42 -1.74 17.37
N THR A 56 -1.19 -2.82 17.30
CA THR A 56 -1.15 -3.77 16.18
C THR A 56 -2.35 -3.56 15.27
N LEU A 57 -2.07 -3.45 13.97
CA LEU A 57 -3.06 -3.33 12.89
C LEU A 57 -2.99 -4.59 12.03
N GLN A 58 -4.12 -5.28 11.85
CA GLN A 58 -4.19 -6.53 11.08
C GLN A 58 -4.93 -6.34 9.77
N PHE A 59 -4.25 -6.67 8.67
CA PHE A 59 -4.74 -6.52 7.30
C PHE A 59 -4.96 -7.90 6.66
N ASP A 60 -5.94 -8.01 5.77
CA ASP A 60 -6.17 -9.22 4.94
C ASP A 60 -5.36 -9.23 3.64
N GLY A 61 -4.55 -8.20 3.42
CA GLY A 61 -3.63 -8.06 2.29
C GLY A 61 -2.38 -7.31 2.71
N ALA A 62 -1.54 -6.95 1.75
CA ALA A 62 -0.35 -6.16 2.03
C ALA A 62 -0.75 -4.81 2.67
N PRO A 63 -0.18 -4.43 3.83
CA PRO A 63 -0.41 -3.12 4.41
C PRO A 63 0.19 -2.05 3.49
N PRO A 64 -0.48 -0.91 3.27
CA PRO A 64 0.10 0.17 2.49
C PRO A 64 1.22 0.86 3.28
N GLN A 65 2.00 1.68 2.57
CA GLN A 65 2.98 2.55 3.23
C GLN A 65 2.27 3.60 4.09
N PRO A 66 2.56 3.70 5.40
CA PRO A 66 1.93 4.68 6.27
C PRO A 66 2.50 6.09 6.06
N ARG A 67 1.65 7.11 6.17
CA ARG A 67 2.06 8.50 6.36
C ARG A 67 1.73 8.95 7.78
N ILE A 68 2.76 9.33 8.53
CA ILE A 68 2.65 9.65 9.95
C ILE A 68 2.83 11.16 10.15
N PHE A 69 1.98 11.76 10.98
CA PHE A 69 2.11 13.14 11.40
C PHE A 69 1.60 13.31 12.84
N THR A 70 2.02 14.38 13.49
CA THR A 70 1.65 14.69 14.87
C THR A 70 0.98 16.05 14.98
N THR A 71 0.09 16.19 15.96
CA THR A 71 -0.47 17.48 16.39
C THR A 71 -0.22 17.65 17.86
N ASN A 72 -0.14 18.90 18.34
CA ASN A 72 0.11 19.21 19.76
C ASN A 72 -1.12 19.76 20.49
N ASN A 73 -2.12 20.26 19.77
CA ASN A 73 -3.33 20.83 20.36
C ASN A 73 -4.58 20.45 19.55
N PRO A 74 -5.29 19.36 19.92
CA PRO A 74 -4.91 18.38 20.94
C PRO A 74 -3.70 17.51 20.54
N PRO A 75 -2.99 16.89 21.51
CA PRO A 75 -1.85 16.03 21.22
C PRO A 75 -2.29 14.71 20.57
N ARG A 76 -1.83 14.45 19.34
CA ARG A 76 -2.20 13.25 18.57
C ARG A 76 -1.06 12.75 17.70
N ILE A 77 -1.04 11.45 17.45
CA ILE A 77 -0.31 10.83 16.33
C ILE A 77 -1.35 10.31 15.35
N ALA A 78 -1.25 10.71 14.10
CA ALA A 78 -2.14 10.24 13.05
C ALA A 78 -1.34 9.47 11.99
N VAL A 79 -1.88 8.33 11.59
CA VAL A 79 -1.30 7.40 10.61
C VAL A 79 -2.29 7.21 9.47
N ASP A 80 -1.97 7.76 8.31
CA ASP A 80 -2.77 7.64 7.09
C ASP A 80 -2.32 6.42 6.27
N LEU A 81 -3.30 5.62 5.88
CA LEU A 81 -3.17 4.41 5.08
C LEU A 81 -4.01 4.57 3.80
N ASP A 82 -3.34 4.93 2.69
CA ASP A 82 -4.01 5.16 1.41
C ASP A 82 -4.52 3.85 0.80
N GLY A 83 -5.71 3.89 0.22
CA GLY A 83 -6.37 2.74 -0.40
C GLY A 83 -6.87 1.69 0.60
N THR A 84 -6.55 1.81 1.90
CA THR A 84 -7.00 0.86 2.91
C THR A 84 -8.48 1.02 3.20
N SER A 85 -9.21 -0.08 3.00
CA SER A 85 -10.58 -0.23 3.45
C SER A 85 -10.66 -0.58 4.94
N LEU A 86 -11.79 -0.28 5.59
CA LEU A 86 -11.98 -0.49 7.02
C LEU A 86 -13.11 -1.48 7.29
N ALA A 87 -12.79 -2.66 7.82
CA ALA A 87 -13.75 -3.70 8.17
C ALA A 87 -13.52 -4.20 9.61
N LEU A 88 -13.65 -3.29 10.57
CA LEU A 88 -13.51 -3.55 12.00
C LEU A 88 -14.86 -3.68 12.70
N ALA A 89 -14.96 -4.62 13.64
CA ALA A 89 -16.11 -4.72 14.54
C ALA A 89 -16.16 -3.56 15.55
N LYS A 90 -14.98 -3.13 16.05
CA LYS A 90 -14.82 -1.94 16.90
C LYS A 90 -13.76 -1.04 16.29
N ARG A 91 -14.12 0.22 16.05
CA ARG A 91 -13.23 1.22 15.44
C ARG A 91 -12.43 2.02 16.47
N ARG A 92 -12.69 1.85 17.76
CA ARG A 92 -12.01 2.53 18.85
C ARG A 92 -11.50 1.51 19.87
N LEU A 93 -10.27 1.72 20.32
CA LEU A 93 -9.65 1.06 21.46
C LEU A 93 -9.39 2.12 22.53
N ASP A 94 -9.96 1.94 23.71
CA ASP A 94 -9.56 2.72 24.89
C ASP A 94 -8.31 2.07 25.46
N VAL A 95 -7.22 2.83 25.57
CA VAL A 95 -5.89 2.32 25.94
C VAL A 95 -5.54 2.68 27.36
N GLY A 96 -5.65 3.97 27.72
CA GLY A 96 -5.45 4.47 29.08
C GLY A 96 -4.09 4.13 29.71
N SER A 97 -3.04 3.99 28.89
CA SER A 97 -1.71 3.53 29.34
C SER A 97 -0.60 4.29 28.62
N GLY A 98 0.52 4.50 29.32
CA GLY A 98 1.61 5.34 28.83
C GLY A 98 1.10 6.75 28.50
N ALA A 99 1.53 7.29 27.37
CA ALA A 99 1.01 8.56 26.84
C ALA A 99 -0.30 8.41 26.03
N THR A 100 -0.77 7.18 25.79
CA THR A 100 -1.88 6.92 24.86
C THR A 100 -3.21 6.85 25.61
N SER A 101 -4.12 7.75 25.28
CA SER A 101 -5.50 7.73 25.77
C SER A 101 -6.32 6.70 24.98
N SER A 102 -6.31 6.79 23.65
CA SER A 102 -7.10 5.89 22.79
C SER A 102 -6.56 5.80 21.36
N VAL A 103 -7.01 4.76 20.64
CA VAL A 103 -6.72 4.56 19.21
C VAL A 103 -8.04 4.43 18.45
N THR A 104 -8.25 5.25 17.42
CA THR A 104 -9.47 5.25 16.60
C THR A 104 -9.14 5.13 15.11
N ALA A 105 -9.82 4.25 14.39
CA ALA A 105 -9.76 4.15 12.94
C ALA A 105 -10.95 4.86 12.27
N VAL A 106 -10.64 5.74 11.32
CA VAL A 106 -11.62 6.50 10.54
C VAL A 106 -11.33 6.32 9.06
N ALA A 107 -12.34 5.97 8.26
CA ALA A 107 -12.21 5.86 6.80
C ALA A 107 -12.95 7.00 6.11
N ALA A 108 -12.26 7.72 5.23
CA ALA A 108 -12.83 8.81 4.43
C ALA A 108 -11.95 9.06 3.18
N GLY A 109 -12.56 9.44 2.05
CA GLY A 109 -11.81 9.89 0.87
C GLY A 109 -10.77 8.88 0.35
N GLY A 110 -11.08 7.59 0.39
CA GLY A 110 -10.19 6.53 -0.11
C GLY A 110 -8.97 6.22 0.78
N ARG A 111 -8.94 6.72 2.02
CA ARG A 111 -7.91 6.37 3.01
C ARG A 111 -8.52 5.94 4.33
N THR A 112 -7.77 5.16 5.10
CA THR A 112 -8.02 4.93 6.52
C THR A 112 -6.99 5.70 7.34
N ARG A 113 -7.45 6.55 8.26
CA ARG A 113 -6.64 7.27 9.24
C ARG A 113 -6.78 6.58 10.60
N ILE A 114 -5.66 6.15 11.16
CA ILE A 114 -5.56 5.76 12.56
C ILE A 114 -5.17 6.98 13.37
N VAL A 115 -5.96 7.34 14.36
CA VAL A 115 -5.70 8.45 15.28
C VAL A 115 -5.38 7.86 16.65
N VAL A 116 -4.17 8.12 17.12
CA VAL A 116 -3.73 7.84 18.49
C VAL A 116 -3.88 9.14 19.27
N ASP A 117 -4.94 9.23 20.07
CA ASP A 117 -5.12 10.35 20.99
C ASP A 117 -4.20 10.17 22.20
N LEU A 118 -3.51 11.24 22.55
CA LEU A 118 -2.61 11.29 23.70
C LEU A 118 -3.24 12.09 24.84
N PHE A 119 -2.71 11.92 26.06
CA PHE A 119 -3.06 12.75 27.21
C PHE A 119 -2.47 14.16 27.11
#